data_AF-A0A7V4H2T9-F1
#
_entry.id   AF-A0A7V4H2T9-F1
#
_cell.length_a   1.000
_cell.length_b   1.000
_cell.length_c   1.000
_cell.angle_alpha   90.00
_cell.angle_beta   90.00
_cell.angle_gamma   90.00
#
_symmetry.space_group_name_H-M   'P 1'
#
loop_
_entity.id
_entity.type
_entity.pdbx_description
1 polymer ?
#
loop_
_entity_poly.entity_id
_entity_poly.type
_entity_poly.pdbx_seq_one_letter_code
_entity_poly.pdbx_strand_id
1 'polypeptide(L)'
;MPETSQCPIQPAARRGPTNRDWWPNQLRLELLHQHSAKSNPMGADFDYRKEFQSLDYAALKKDLAALMTDSQDWWPADYGHYGGLFIRMAWHLAGTYRISDGRGGAGMGLQRFAPVNSWPDNVNLDKARRLLWPIKQKYGNKISWADLMILAGNCAIESMGLKTFGFGGGREEVWEPEEVYWGPESEWLADQRYHGDRELENPLAAVQMGLIYVNPEGPNGNPDPVASARDVRETFRRMAMNDEETVALVAGGHTFGKCHGAGPASHVGPEPEAAPIEQQGLGWKSSFGTGKGDDTISSGLEGAWTPNPIRWDMG
;
A
#
# COMPACT_ATOMS: atom_id res chain seq x y z
N MET A 1 27.32 -10.96 9.16
CA MET A 1 26.14 -10.12 8.91
C MET A 1 26.63 -8.88 8.20
N PRO A 2 26.04 -8.44 7.09
CA PRO A 2 26.43 -7.16 6.51
C PRO A 2 26.13 -6.05 7.54
N GLU A 3 26.99 -5.03 7.60
CA GLU A 3 26.86 -3.88 8.52
C GLU A 3 25.61 -3.01 8.27
N THR A 4 24.79 -3.34 7.25
CA THR A 4 23.77 -2.46 6.68
C THR A 4 22.48 -2.32 7.49
N SER A 5 22.29 -3.06 8.58
CA SER A 5 21.01 -3.07 9.33
C SER A 5 21.14 -2.80 10.84
N GLN A 6 22.25 -2.22 11.31
CA GLN A 6 22.42 -1.87 12.73
C GLN A 6 22.12 -0.39 12.98
N CYS A 7 21.37 -0.11 14.06
CA CYS A 7 21.15 1.26 14.51
C CYS A 7 22.49 1.88 14.94
N PRO A 8 22.90 3.05 14.37
CA PRO A 8 24.19 3.66 14.66
C PRO A 8 24.29 4.23 16.09
N ILE A 9 23.15 4.38 16.78
CA ILE A 9 23.08 4.81 18.18
C ILE A 9 22.71 3.60 19.03
N GLN A 10 23.61 3.18 19.92
CA GLN A 10 23.26 2.19 20.94
C GLN A 10 22.35 2.86 22.00
N PRO A 11 21.11 2.39 22.21
CA PRO A 11 20.23 2.96 23.23
C PRO A 11 20.87 2.85 24.62
N ALA A 12 20.67 3.84 25.49
CA ALA A 12 21.23 3.86 26.84
C ALA A 12 20.84 2.64 27.69
N ALA A 13 19.69 2.03 27.40
CA ALA A 13 19.38 0.68 27.82
C ALA A 13 19.99 -0.30 26.80
N ARG A 14 21.11 -0.95 27.14
CA ARG A 14 21.74 -1.97 26.29
C ARG A 14 20.68 -3.00 25.86
N ARG A 15 20.21 -2.92 24.61
CA ARG A 15 19.68 -4.09 23.92
C ARG A 15 20.88 -4.98 23.66
N GLY A 16 21.17 -5.89 24.59
CA GLY A 16 22.16 -6.94 24.37
C GLY A 16 21.76 -7.83 23.19
N PRO A 17 22.70 -8.64 22.66
CA PRO A 17 22.38 -9.59 21.60
C PRO A 17 21.24 -10.51 22.06
N THR A 18 20.25 -10.69 21.21
CA THR A 18 19.14 -11.62 21.37
C THR A 18 19.58 -13.03 21.00
N ASN A 19 18.77 -14.06 21.33
CA ASN A 19 19.06 -15.43 20.89
C ASN A 19 19.21 -15.55 19.37
N ARG A 20 18.50 -14.71 18.60
CA ARG A 20 18.58 -14.69 17.13
C ARG A 20 19.95 -14.22 16.63
N ASP A 21 20.58 -13.30 17.34
CA ASP A 21 21.90 -12.79 16.96
C ASP A 21 22.97 -13.88 17.11
N TRP A 22 22.80 -14.79 18.08
CA TRP A 22 23.68 -15.94 18.30
C TRP A 22 23.33 -17.13 17.39
N TRP A 23 22.05 -17.40 17.18
CA TRP A 23 21.54 -18.53 16.40
C TRP A 23 20.58 -18.05 15.31
N PRO A 24 21.08 -17.43 14.23
CA PRO A 24 20.22 -16.81 13.20
C PRO A 24 19.25 -17.81 12.56
N ASN A 25 19.68 -19.07 12.41
CA ASN A 25 18.92 -20.15 11.79
C ASN A 25 18.07 -20.97 12.79
N GLN A 26 17.94 -20.53 14.05
CA GLN A 26 17.07 -21.21 15.02
C GLN A 26 15.60 -21.14 14.56
N LEU A 27 14.82 -22.19 14.79
CA LEU A 27 13.40 -22.21 14.44
C LEU A 27 12.65 -21.02 15.08
N ARG A 28 11.83 -20.32 14.27
CA ARG A 28 10.97 -19.21 14.72
C ARG A 28 9.67 -19.76 15.31
N LEU A 29 9.50 -19.69 16.63
CA LEU A 29 8.24 -20.05 17.29
C LEU A 29 7.31 -18.85 17.44
N GLU A 30 7.85 -17.64 17.29
CA GLU A 30 7.12 -16.38 17.34
C GLU A 30 5.99 -16.26 16.31
N LEU A 31 6.13 -16.96 15.18
CA LEU A 31 5.14 -17.03 14.12
C LEU A 31 3.84 -17.73 14.57
N LEU A 32 3.90 -18.60 15.59
CA LEU A 32 2.75 -19.39 16.05
C LEU A 32 1.84 -18.64 17.02
N HIS A 33 2.26 -17.46 17.47
CA HIS A 33 1.49 -16.64 18.41
C HIS A 33 1.35 -15.19 17.94
N GLN A 34 1.41 -14.98 16.63
CA GLN A 34 1.03 -13.71 16.02
C GLN A 34 -0.46 -13.46 16.20
N HIS A 35 -0.83 -12.19 16.22
CA HIS A 35 -2.21 -11.70 16.37
C HIS A 35 -2.92 -12.30 17.60
N SER A 36 -2.15 -12.54 18.67
CA SER A 36 -2.71 -13.09 19.90
C SER A 36 -3.70 -12.12 20.55
N ALA A 37 -4.56 -12.62 21.43
CA ALA A 37 -5.47 -11.80 22.22
C ALA A 37 -4.76 -10.74 23.09
N LYS A 38 -3.44 -10.84 23.32
CA LYS A 38 -2.67 -9.87 24.11
C LYS A 38 -2.38 -8.57 23.36
N SER A 39 -2.31 -8.59 22.03
CA SER A 39 -2.11 -7.39 21.22
C SER A 39 -3.43 -6.77 20.74
N ASN A 40 -4.54 -7.50 20.82
CA ASN A 40 -5.86 -7.03 20.41
C ASN A 40 -6.54 -6.15 21.49
N PRO A 41 -6.80 -4.85 21.24
CA PRO A 41 -7.43 -3.94 22.19
C PRO A 41 -8.97 -4.08 22.27
N MET A 42 -9.60 -4.87 21.38
CA MET A 42 -11.06 -4.94 21.26
C MET A 42 -11.73 -5.82 22.32
N GLY A 43 -10.95 -6.62 23.05
CA GLY A 43 -11.45 -7.63 23.98
C GLY A 43 -11.89 -8.92 23.28
N ALA A 44 -12.02 -10.01 24.04
CA ALA A 44 -12.30 -11.34 23.50
C ALA A 44 -13.73 -11.50 22.94
N ASP A 45 -14.68 -10.70 23.42
CA ASP A 45 -16.10 -10.79 23.06
C ASP A 45 -16.49 -9.89 21.88
N PHE A 46 -15.52 -9.22 21.25
CA PHE A 46 -15.78 -8.34 20.12
C PHE A 46 -16.13 -9.15 18.86
N ASP A 47 -17.25 -8.81 18.22
CA ASP A 47 -17.72 -9.41 16.98
C ASP A 47 -17.82 -8.34 15.90
N TYR A 48 -16.83 -8.29 15.01
CA TYR A 48 -16.77 -7.30 13.94
C TYR A 48 -17.94 -7.45 12.96
N ARG A 49 -18.37 -8.67 12.66
CA ARG A 49 -19.49 -8.91 11.73
C ARG A 49 -20.76 -8.27 12.27
N LYS A 50 -21.04 -8.43 13.55
CA LYS A 50 -22.19 -7.82 14.22
C LYS A 50 -22.09 -6.29 14.21
N GLU A 51 -20.92 -5.74 14.51
CA GLU A 51 -20.71 -4.28 14.49
C GLU A 51 -20.88 -3.71 13.08
N PHE A 52 -20.31 -4.34 12.06
CA PHE A 52 -20.44 -3.96 10.66
C PHE A 52 -21.88 -4.03 10.16
N GLN A 53 -22.66 -5.04 10.58
CA GLN A 53 -24.09 -5.11 10.25
C GLN A 53 -24.91 -3.96 10.84
N SER A 54 -24.44 -3.33 11.92
CA SER A 54 -25.08 -2.17 12.55
C SER A 54 -24.63 -0.81 11.99
N LEU A 55 -23.75 -0.83 10.99
CA LEU A 55 -23.20 0.35 10.33
C LEU A 55 -24.26 1.01 9.45
N ASP A 56 -24.39 2.34 9.57
CA ASP A 56 -25.10 3.12 8.54
C ASP A 56 -24.21 3.22 7.29
N TYR A 57 -24.29 2.19 6.46
CA TYR A 57 -23.46 2.02 5.28
C TYR A 57 -23.73 3.11 4.22
N ALA A 58 -24.97 3.57 4.10
CA ALA A 58 -25.34 4.63 3.17
C ALA A 58 -24.74 5.97 3.61
N ALA A 59 -24.81 6.30 4.90
CA ALA A 59 -24.14 7.49 5.43
C ALA A 59 -22.62 7.41 5.25
N LEU A 60 -22.00 6.25 5.49
CA LEU A 60 -20.56 6.07 5.30
C LEU A 60 -20.14 6.35 3.86
N LYS A 61 -20.86 5.80 2.87
CA LYS A 61 -20.58 6.07 1.46
C LYS A 61 -20.75 7.55 1.11
N LYS A 62 -21.75 8.22 1.68
CA LYS A 62 -21.97 9.66 1.48
C LYS A 62 -20.80 10.49 2.05
N ASP A 63 -20.33 10.15 3.25
CA ASP A 63 -19.20 10.85 3.86
C ASP A 63 -17.90 10.62 3.09
N LEU A 64 -17.68 9.40 2.58
CA LEU A 64 -16.52 9.10 1.71
C LEU A 64 -16.56 9.93 0.43
N ALA A 65 -17.73 10.03 -0.22
CA ALA A 65 -17.89 10.86 -1.42
C ALA A 65 -17.67 12.35 -1.12
N ALA A 66 -18.14 12.84 0.03
CA ALA A 66 -17.90 14.23 0.45
C ALA A 66 -16.41 14.50 0.71
N LEU A 67 -15.73 13.60 1.44
CA LEU A 67 -14.29 13.69 1.72
C LEU A 67 -13.46 13.76 0.43
N MET A 68 -13.85 13.02 -0.61
CA MET A 68 -13.09 12.97 -1.86
C MET A 68 -12.91 14.35 -2.50
N THR A 69 -13.83 15.29 -2.29
CA THR A 69 -13.75 16.66 -2.81
C THR A 69 -13.43 17.71 -1.73
N ASP A 70 -13.18 17.28 -0.49
CA ASP A 70 -12.83 18.16 0.63
C ASP A 70 -11.30 18.25 0.78
N SER A 71 -10.68 19.01 -0.12
CA SER A 71 -9.22 19.16 -0.17
C SER A 71 -8.67 19.73 1.13
N GLN A 72 -7.64 19.09 1.67
CA GLN A 72 -6.95 19.48 2.89
C GLN A 72 -5.67 20.26 2.57
N ASP A 73 -5.44 21.38 3.26
CA ASP A 73 -4.26 22.22 3.02
C ASP A 73 -2.93 21.47 3.19
N TRP A 74 -2.87 20.49 4.10
CA TRP A 74 -1.65 19.72 4.37
C TRP A 74 -1.36 18.67 3.29
N TRP A 75 -2.34 18.32 2.46
CA TRP A 75 -2.17 17.45 1.29
C TRP A 75 -3.24 17.75 0.23
N PRO A 76 -3.10 18.82 -0.58
CA PRO A 76 -4.13 19.24 -1.51
C PRO A 76 -4.51 18.16 -2.52
N ALA A 77 -5.79 18.09 -2.88
CA ALA A 77 -6.30 17.09 -3.82
C ALA A 77 -5.97 17.47 -5.27
N ASP A 78 -5.35 16.56 -6.01
CA ASP A 78 -5.18 16.70 -7.46
C ASP A 78 -6.55 16.89 -8.12
N TYR A 79 -6.66 17.88 -9.00
CA TYR A 79 -7.91 18.20 -9.70
C TYR A 79 -9.11 18.44 -8.76
N GLY A 80 -8.86 18.76 -7.49
CA GLY A 80 -9.90 18.92 -6.47
C GLY A 80 -10.59 17.61 -6.05
N HIS A 81 -10.02 16.44 -6.37
CA HIS A 81 -10.62 15.15 -6.04
C HIS A 81 -9.58 14.07 -5.67
N TYR A 82 -9.66 13.49 -4.46
CA TYR A 82 -8.76 12.41 -3.99
C TYR A 82 -9.01 11.03 -4.63
N GLY A 83 -9.75 10.98 -5.74
CA GLY A 83 -10.32 9.74 -6.27
C GLY A 83 -9.22 8.77 -6.73
N GLY A 84 -8.33 9.26 -7.61
CA GLY A 84 -7.17 8.48 -8.06
C GLY A 84 -6.27 8.01 -6.90
N LEU A 85 -6.07 8.86 -5.88
CA LEU A 85 -5.28 8.51 -4.70
C LEU A 85 -5.91 7.36 -3.90
N PHE A 86 -7.23 7.39 -3.68
CA PHE A 86 -7.92 6.32 -2.97
C PHE A 86 -8.05 5.03 -3.79
N ILE A 87 -8.18 5.12 -5.11
CA ILE A 87 -8.10 3.95 -6.00
C ILE A 87 -6.73 3.30 -5.87
N ARG A 88 -5.65 4.08 -5.99
CA ARG A 88 -4.27 3.58 -5.80
C ARG A 88 -4.09 2.95 -4.42
N MET A 89 -4.56 3.59 -3.35
CA MET A 89 -4.45 3.05 -2.00
C MET A 89 -5.14 1.68 -1.86
N ALA A 90 -6.37 1.55 -2.36
CA ALA A 90 -7.11 0.30 -2.35
C ALA A 90 -6.43 -0.79 -3.20
N TRP A 91 -5.98 -0.42 -4.40
CA TRP A 91 -5.22 -1.29 -5.30
C TRP A 91 -3.95 -1.81 -4.64
N HIS A 92 -3.13 -0.94 -4.05
CA HIS A 92 -1.87 -1.34 -3.40
C HIS A 92 -2.10 -2.20 -2.15
N LEU A 93 -3.21 -1.99 -1.44
CA LEU A 93 -3.57 -2.85 -0.31
C LEU A 93 -3.94 -4.26 -0.78
N ALA A 94 -4.79 -4.37 -1.81
CA ALA A 94 -5.20 -5.66 -2.36
C ALA A 94 -4.09 -6.36 -3.17
N GLY A 95 -3.23 -5.59 -3.83
CA GLY A 95 -2.24 -6.05 -4.80
C GLY A 95 -0.97 -6.64 -4.20
N THR A 96 -0.92 -6.92 -2.90
CA THR A 96 0.19 -7.68 -2.31
C THR A 96 -0.07 -9.19 -2.28
N TYR A 97 -1.27 -9.61 -2.71
CA TYR A 97 -1.73 -10.99 -2.67
C TYR A 97 -0.91 -11.92 -3.59
N ARG A 98 -0.74 -13.17 -3.20
CA ARG A 98 -0.07 -14.18 -4.03
C ARG A 98 -0.70 -15.55 -3.88
N ILE A 99 -0.91 -16.23 -5.01
CA ILE A 99 -1.61 -17.53 -5.05
C ILE A 99 -0.78 -18.67 -4.47
N SER A 100 0.55 -18.55 -4.46
CA SER A 100 1.44 -19.66 -4.10
C SER A 100 1.34 -20.04 -2.63
N ASP A 101 1.06 -19.08 -1.75
CA ASP A 101 0.95 -19.32 -0.30
C ASP A 101 -0.25 -18.61 0.35
N GLY A 102 -1.04 -17.86 -0.43
CA GLY A 102 -2.24 -17.17 0.00
C GLY A 102 -2.00 -15.93 0.87
N ARG A 103 -0.75 -15.48 1.03
CA ARG A 103 -0.40 -14.32 1.85
C ARG A 103 -0.58 -12.99 1.10
N GLY A 104 -0.54 -11.91 1.88
CA GLY A 104 -0.78 -10.56 1.39
C GLY A 104 -2.25 -10.28 1.13
N GLY A 105 -2.51 -9.22 0.38
CA GLY A 105 -3.83 -8.75 0.05
C GLY A 105 -4.49 -7.92 1.14
N ALA A 106 -5.77 -7.62 0.93
CA ALA A 106 -6.48 -6.62 1.73
C ALA A 106 -7.05 -7.15 3.06
N GLY A 107 -7.03 -8.48 3.27
CA GLY A 107 -7.81 -9.15 4.32
C GLY A 107 -7.53 -8.67 5.74
N MET A 108 -6.29 -8.26 6.03
CA MET A 108 -5.85 -7.84 7.37
C MET A 108 -5.55 -6.33 7.46
N GLY A 109 -5.66 -5.58 6.36
CA GLY A 109 -5.34 -4.15 6.36
C GLY A 109 -3.86 -3.82 6.62
N LEU A 110 -2.93 -4.72 6.23
CA LEU A 110 -1.51 -4.64 6.56
C LEU A 110 -0.79 -3.39 6.03
N GLN A 111 -1.36 -2.67 5.05
CA GLN A 111 -0.78 -1.42 4.53
C GLN A 111 -0.61 -0.33 5.61
N ARG A 112 -1.25 -0.46 6.78
CA ARG A 112 -1.06 0.45 7.93
C ARG A 112 0.14 0.11 8.82
N PHE A 113 0.80 -1.03 8.61
CA PHE A 113 1.92 -1.51 9.41
C PHE A 113 3.19 -1.72 8.58
N ALA A 114 4.34 -1.81 9.24
CA ALA A 114 5.57 -2.26 8.62
C ALA A 114 5.44 -3.69 8.06
N PRO A 115 6.20 -4.05 7.01
CA PRO A 115 7.02 -3.16 6.18
C PRO A 115 6.20 -2.38 5.14
N VAL A 116 4.96 -2.81 4.90
CA VAL A 116 4.13 -2.36 3.76
C VAL A 116 3.81 -0.87 3.83
N ASN A 117 3.65 -0.29 5.02
CA ASN A 117 3.43 1.14 5.21
C ASN A 117 4.58 2.02 4.71
N SER A 118 5.76 1.43 4.46
CA SER A 118 7.02 2.10 4.17
C SER A 118 7.71 1.58 2.90
N TRP A 119 7.05 0.69 2.16
CA TRP A 119 7.54 0.30 0.84
C TRP A 119 7.62 1.51 -0.12
N PRO A 120 8.66 1.59 -0.97
CA PRO A 120 8.78 2.66 -1.96
C PRO A 120 7.53 2.81 -2.84
N ASP A 121 6.94 1.71 -3.28
CA ASP A 121 5.74 1.76 -4.13
C ASP A 121 4.48 2.22 -3.37
N ASN A 122 4.53 2.27 -2.03
CA ASN A 122 3.47 2.83 -1.18
C ASN A 122 3.73 4.27 -0.76
N VAL A 123 4.70 4.95 -1.39
CA VAL A 123 4.99 6.37 -1.19
C VAL A 123 3.71 7.21 -1.23
N ASN A 124 3.58 8.08 -0.23
CA ASN A 124 2.45 8.98 0.00
C ASN A 124 1.09 8.32 0.32
N LEU A 125 0.98 6.98 0.37
CA LEU A 125 -0.25 6.32 0.83
C LEU A 125 -0.47 6.46 2.35
N ASP A 126 0.55 6.85 3.10
CA ASP A 126 0.40 7.32 4.48
C ASP A 126 -0.53 8.55 4.57
N LYS A 127 -0.50 9.46 3.58
CA LYS A 127 -1.40 10.61 3.51
C LYS A 127 -2.81 10.18 3.13
N ALA A 128 -2.95 9.25 2.19
CA ALA A 128 -4.24 8.67 1.82
C ALA A 128 -4.96 8.04 3.03
N ARG A 129 -4.24 7.22 3.81
CA ARG A 129 -4.79 6.64 5.05
C ARG A 129 -5.12 7.70 6.09
N ARG A 130 -4.28 8.74 6.22
CA ARG A 130 -4.53 9.87 7.14
C ARG A 130 -5.77 10.68 6.75
N LEU A 131 -6.04 10.88 5.47
CA LEU A 131 -7.26 11.54 4.99
C LEU A 131 -8.53 10.77 5.38
N LEU A 132 -8.45 9.43 5.47
CA LEU A 132 -9.58 8.58 5.89
C LEU A 132 -9.76 8.50 7.41
N TRP A 133 -8.80 9.00 8.21
CA TRP A 133 -8.89 8.93 9.66
C TRP A 133 -10.16 9.55 10.25
N PRO A 134 -10.63 10.75 9.83
CA PRO A 134 -11.88 11.32 10.34
C PRO A 134 -13.10 10.42 10.10
N ILE A 135 -13.11 9.67 8.98
CA ILE A 135 -14.16 8.68 8.69
C ILE A 135 -14.06 7.52 9.67
N LYS A 136 -12.86 6.93 9.85
CA LYS A 136 -12.64 5.87 10.84
C LYS A 136 -13.01 6.32 12.25
N GLN A 137 -12.69 7.56 12.62
CA GLN A 137 -13.00 8.14 13.92
C GLN A 137 -14.51 8.26 14.12
N LYS A 138 -15.26 8.71 13.11
CA LYS A 138 -16.73 8.86 13.16
C LYS A 138 -17.45 7.51 13.31
N TYR A 139 -17.00 6.49 12.58
CA TYR A 139 -17.68 5.19 12.51
C TYR A 139 -17.11 4.15 13.50
N GLY A 140 -15.96 4.43 14.09
CA GLY A 140 -15.36 3.62 15.16
C GLY A 140 -15.20 2.16 14.78
N ASN A 141 -15.69 1.27 15.63
CA ASN A 141 -15.49 -0.17 15.51
C ASN A 141 -16.43 -0.85 14.48
N LYS A 142 -17.40 -0.09 13.94
CA LYS A 142 -18.35 -0.58 12.94
C LYS A 142 -17.76 -0.71 11.54
N ILE A 143 -16.58 -0.14 11.31
CA ILE A 143 -15.83 -0.29 10.07
C ILE A 143 -14.35 -0.47 10.41
N SER A 144 -13.77 -1.54 9.90
CA SER A 144 -12.34 -1.83 10.02
C SER A 144 -11.55 -0.95 9.07
N TRP A 145 -10.28 -0.69 9.37
CA TRP A 145 -9.34 -0.07 8.44
C TRP A 145 -9.21 -0.86 7.14
N ALA A 146 -9.22 -2.20 7.22
CA ALA A 146 -9.14 -3.09 6.06
C ALA A 146 -10.32 -2.86 5.10
N ASP A 147 -11.55 -2.84 5.62
CA ASP A 147 -12.73 -2.57 4.80
C ASP A 147 -12.80 -1.11 4.35
N LEU A 148 -12.47 -0.15 5.22
CA LEU A 148 -12.52 1.28 4.92
C LEU A 148 -11.60 1.64 3.74
N MET A 149 -10.37 1.12 3.71
CA MET A 149 -9.42 1.41 2.64
C MET A 149 -9.90 0.90 1.27
N ILE A 150 -10.43 -0.33 1.21
CA ILE A 150 -10.98 -0.87 -0.05
C ILE A 150 -12.28 -0.17 -0.44
N LEU A 151 -13.16 0.09 0.53
CA LEU A 151 -14.42 0.79 0.29
C LEU A 151 -14.19 2.21 -0.24
N ALA A 152 -13.17 2.92 0.26
CA ALA A 152 -12.80 4.24 -0.25
C ALA A 152 -12.44 4.20 -1.74
N GLY A 153 -11.64 3.21 -2.17
CA GLY A 153 -11.34 3.00 -3.60
C GLY A 153 -12.59 2.67 -4.42
N ASN A 154 -13.46 1.80 -3.91
CA ASN A 154 -14.71 1.43 -4.59
C ASN A 154 -15.66 2.63 -4.75
N CYS A 155 -15.82 3.43 -3.70
CA CYS A 155 -16.60 4.67 -3.73
C CYS A 155 -15.98 5.72 -4.68
N ALA A 156 -14.65 5.77 -4.79
CA ALA A 156 -13.97 6.70 -5.70
C ALA A 156 -14.25 6.37 -7.17
N ILE A 157 -14.23 5.08 -7.54
CA ILE A 157 -14.61 4.63 -8.88
C ILE A 157 -16.06 5.03 -9.20
N GLU A 158 -16.98 4.81 -8.25
CA GLU A 158 -18.38 5.19 -8.42
C GLU A 158 -18.60 6.71 -8.51
N SER A 159 -17.91 7.50 -7.68
CA SER A 159 -18.04 8.96 -7.68
C SER A 159 -17.52 9.59 -8.98
N MET A 160 -16.55 8.94 -9.62
CA MET A 160 -15.98 9.37 -10.91
C MET A 160 -16.69 8.73 -12.11
N GLY A 161 -17.83 8.06 -11.92
CA GLY A 161 -18.77 7.73 -13.00
C GLY A 161 -18.73 6.29 -13.51
N LEU A 162 -17.94 5.39 -12.90
CA LEU A 162 -17.98 3.95 -13.21
C LEU A 162 -18.74 3.19 -12.12
N LYS A 163 -19.83 2.53 -12.50
CA LYS A 163 -20.57 1.66 -11.57
C LYS A 163 -19.77 0.39 -11.31
N THR A 164 -19.41 0.15 -10.05
CA THR A 164 -18.75 -1.09 -9.63
C THR A 164 -19.73 -2.26 -9.56
N PHE A 165 -19.21 -3.48 -9.56
CA PHE A 165 -20.04 -4.69 -9.46
C PHE A 165 -20.75 -4.80 -8.09
N GLY A 166 -20.08 -4.36 -7.02
CA GLY A 166 -20.57 -4.40 -5.65
C GLY A 166 -19.43 -4.41 -4.64
N PHE A 167 -19.75 -4.41 -3.36
CA PHE A 167 -18.76 -4.45 -2.27
C PHE A 167 -19.25 -5.34 -1.12
N GLY A 168 -18.34 -6.12 -0.55
CA GLY A 168 -18.55 -6.89 0.67
C GLY A 168 -17.52 -6.52 1.74
N GLY A 169 -18.02 -6.15 2.93
CA GLY A 169 -17.20 -6.00 4.12
C GLY A 169 -17.04 -7.29 4.90
N GLY A 170 -16.41 -7.21 6.07
CA GLY A 170 -16.14 -8.33 6.97
C GLY A 170 -14.66 -8.64 7.18
N ARG A 171 -13.76 -7.77 6.73
CA ARG A 171 -12.31 -7.89 7.00
C ARG A 171 -12.02 -7.39 8.40
N GLU A 172 -11.59 -8.25 9.31
CA GLU A 172 -11.25 -7.85 10.68
C GLU A 172 -9.89 -7.14 10.74
N GLU A 173 -9.72 -6.21 11.68
CA GLU A 173 -8.43 -5.58 11.94
C GLU A 173 -7.50 -6.53 12.68
N VAL A 174 -6.23 -6.56 12.26
CA VAL A 174 -5.12 -7.11 13.05
C VAL A 174 -4.37 -5.98 13.75
N TRP A 175 -3.62 -6.28 14.81
CA TRP A 175 -3.05 -5.27 15.73
C TRP A 175 -1.53 -5.25 15.80
N GLU A 176 -0.90 -6.07 14.98
CA GLU A 176 0.54 -6.16 14.79
C GLU A 176 0.80 -6.56 13.33
N PRO A 177 1.99 -6.27 12.78
CA PRO A 177 2.32 -6.70 11.42
C PRO A 177 2.35 -8.23 11.31
N GLU A 178 2.01 -8.73 10.12
CA GLU A 178 2.22 -10.13 9.77
C GLU A 178 3.66 -10.32 9.27
N GLU A 179 4.29 -11.42 9.69
CA GLU A 179 5.66 -11.76 9.27
C GLU A 179 5.60 -12.60 8.00
N VAL A 180 5.78 -11.93 6.85
CA VAL A 180 5.68 -12.54 5.52
C VAL A 180 7.05 -12.55 4.85
N TYR A 181 7.37 -13.63 4.14
CA TYR A 181 8.55 -13.69 3.28
C TYR A 181 8.32 -12.86 2.00
N TRP A 182 8.90 -11.66 1.95
CA TRP A 182 8.77 -10.73 0.81
C TRP A 182 9.91 -10.84 -0.21
N GLY A 183 10.93 -11.63 0.08
CA GLY A 183 12.12 -11.83 -0.75
C GLY A 183 13.39 -11.85 0.11
N PRO A 184 14.52 -12.27 -0.45
CA PRO A 184 15.79 -12.37 0.26
C PRO A 184 16.56 -11.05 0.35
N GLU A 185 16.12 -10.01 -0.37
CA GLU A 185 16.89 -8.77 -0.51
C GLU A 185 16.97 -7.96 0.79
N SER A 186 18.12 -7.31 0.99
CA SER A 186 18.37 -6.39 2.11
C SER A 186 18.23 -4.91 1.74
N GLU A 187 17.92 -4.60 0.48
CA GLU A 187 17.80 -3.23 -0.04
C GLU A 187 16.48 -3.05 -0.77
N TRP A 188 15.86 -1.87 -0.61
CA TRP A 188 14.66 -1.51 -1.35
C TRP A 188 14.93 -1.42 -2.85
N LEU A 189 13.98 -1.90 -3.65
CA LEU A 189 14.06 -1.98 -5.12
C LEU A 189 15.19 -2.86 -5.66
N ALA A 190 15.92 -3.59 -4.80
CA ALA A 190 16.84 -4.60 -5.26
C ALA A 190 16.10 -5.82 -5.81
N ASP A 191 16.81 -6.59 -6.63
CA ASP A 191 16.38 -7.83 -7.25
C ASP A 191 17.47 -8.88 -7.03
N GLN A 192 17.18 -9.87 -6.18
CA GLN A 192 17.95 -11.11 -6.02
C GLN A 192 17.02 -12.32 -6.11
N ARG A 193 16.02 -12.22 -6.98
CA ARG A 193 14.86 -13.12 -6.99
C ARG A 193 14.60 -13.78 -8.34
N TYR A 194 15.48 -13.58 -9.33
CA TYR A 194 15.42 -14.29 -10.59
C TYR A 194 16.51 -15.37 -10.69
N HIS A 195 16.16 -16.45 -11.37
CA HIS A 195 17.09 -17.47 -11.85
C HIS A 195 16.83 -17.76 -13.33
N GLY A 196 17.80 -18.42 -13.98
CA GLY A 196 17.69 -18.84 -15.37
C GLY A 196 17.35 -17.69 -16.32
N ASP A 197 16.43 -17.93 -17.24
CA ASP A 197 15.85 -16.92 -18.11
C ASP A 197 14.64 -16.27 -17.41
N ARG A 198 14.92 -15.35 -16.49
CA ARG A 198 13.91 -14.47 -15.85
C ARG A 198 12.76 -15.26 -15.18
N GLU A 199 13.12 -16.36 -14.53
CA GLU A 199 12.21 -17.16 -13.70
C GLU A 199 12.16 -16.55 -12.30
N LEU A 200 11.00 -15.96 -11.94
CA LEU A 200 10.80 -15.32 -10.64
C LEU A 200 10.71 -16.38 -9.53
N GLU A 201 11.40 -16.16 -8.42
CA GLU A 201 11.41 -17.04 -7.25
C GLU A 201 10.00 -17.25 -6.67
N ASN A 202 9.64 -18.49 -6.33
CA ASN A 202 8.42 -18.77 -5.56
C ASN A 202 8.69 -18.55 -4.06
N PRO A 203 7.74 -17.96 -3.30
CA PRO A 203 6.35 -17.65 -3.66
C PRO A 203 6.15 -16.20 -4.16
N LEU A 204 7.21 -15.49 -4.53
CA LEU A 204 7.17 -14.05 -4.81
C LEU A 204 6.32 -13.73 -6.03
N ALA A 205 5.71 -12.54 -6.04
CA ALA A 205 4.80 -12.08 -7.08
C ALA A 205 5.08 -10.63 -7.53
N ALA A 206 6.24 -10.08 -7.15
CA ALA A 206 6.70 -8.76 -7.55
C ALA A 206 8.15 -8.83 -8.03
N VAL A 207 8.53 -7.99 -9.00
CA VAL A 207 9.83 -8.07 -9.68
C VAL A 207 11.00 -7.51 -8.86
N GLN A 208 10.73 -6.65 -7.88
CA GLN A 208 11.72 -6.04 -7.00
C GLN A 208 11.17 -5.91 -5.58
N MET A 209 12.05 -5.83 -4.58
CA MET A 209 11.66 -5.67 -3.19
C MET A 209 10.98 -4.31 -2.96
N GLY A 210 9.77 -4.31 -2.41
CA GLY A 210 9.03 -3.08 -2.13
C GLY A 210 8.19 -2.53 -3.30
N LEU A 211 8.07 -3.27 -4.41
CA LEU A 211 7.08 -3.03 -5.46
C LEU A 211 5.82 -3.88 -5.24
N ILE A 212 4.68 -3.42 -5.74
CA ILE A 212 3.45 -4.20 -5.77
C ILE A 212 3.51 -5.28 -6.85
N TYR A 213 3.83 -4.93 -8.10
CA TYR A 213 3.93 -5.88 -9.23
C TYR A 213 5.25 -5.72 -9.99
N VAL A 214 5.32 -4.72 -10.88
CA VAL A 214 6.40 -4.52 -11.83
C VAL A 214 7.03 -3.13 -11.67
N ASN A 215 8.22 -2.95 -12.22
CA ASN A 215 8.85 -1.64 -12.29
C ASN A 215 8.18 -0.80 -13.39
N PRO A 216 7.67 0.40 -13.08
CA PRO A 216 6.96 1.23 -14.05
C PRO A 216 7.86 1.78 -15.18
N GLU A 217 9.18 1.79 -14.99
CA GLU A 217 10.17 2.17 -16.00
C GLU A 217 10.66 0.97 -16.84
N GLY A 218 10.08 -0.21 -16.61
CA GLY A 218 10.44 -1.46 -17.26
C GLY A 218 11.49 -2.27 -16.48
N PRO A 219 11.80 -3.50 -16.94
CA PRO A 219 12.74 -4.42 -16.29
C PRO A 219 14.05 -3.76 -15.85
N ASN A 220 14.30 -3.67 -14.55
CA ASN A 220 15.50 -3.06 -13.97
C ASN A 220 15.73 -1.61 -14.42
N GLY A 221 14.65 -0.86 -14.70
CA GLY A 221 14.69 0.51 -15.21
C GLY A 221 15.00 0.62 -16.71
N ASN A 222 15.03 -0.49 -17.45
CA ASN A 222 15.17 -0.47 -18.90
C ASN A 222 13.79 -0.30 -19.56
N PRO A 223 13.55 0.79 -20.31
CA PRO A 223 12.24 1.11 -20.90
C PRO A 223 11.94 0.28 -22.16
N ASP A 224 11.95 -1.04 -22.03
CA ASP A 224 11.52 -2.00 -23.05
C ASP A 224 10.09 -2.48 -22.74
N PRO A 225 9.07 -2.03 -23.51
CA PRO A 225 7.68 -2.41 -23.28
C PRO A 225 7.40 -3.90 -23.49
N VAL A 226 8.12 -4.57 -24.39
CA VAL A 226 7.92 -6.01 -24.68
C VAL A 226 8.44 -6.83 -23.51
N ALA A 227 9.60 -6.47 -22.99
CA ALA A 227 10.15 -7.10 -21.79
C ALA A 227 9.28 -6.79 -20.55
N SER A 228 8.77 -5.56 -20.41
CA SER A 228 7.82 -5.20 -19.35
C SER A 228 6.53 -6.01 -19.42
N ALA A 229 5.99 -6.25 -20.62
CA ALA A 229 4.79 -7.08 -20.78
C ALA A 229 4.99 -8.54 -20.32
N ARG A 230 6.21 -9.07 -20.40
CA ARG A 230 6.55 -10.39 -19.83
C ARG A 230 6.44 -10.38 -18.30
N ASP A 231 6.99 -9.35 -17.66
CA ASP A 231 6.92 -9.18 -16.21
C ASP A 231 5.47 -9.00 -15.75
N VAL A 232 4.73 -8.12 -16.42
CA VAL A 232 3.32 -7.84 -16.12
C VAL A 232 2.52 -9.13 -16.12
N ARG A 233 2.63 -9.94 -17.18
CA ARG A 233 1.93 -11.22 -17.26
C ARG A 233 2.33 -12.15 -16.12
N GLU A 234 3.61 -12.27 -15.82
CA GLU A 234 4.08 -13.19 -14.78
C GLU A 234 3.63 -12.77 -13.38
N THR A 235 3.76 -11.49 -13.03
CA THR A 235 3.37 -11.00 -11.70
C THR A 235 1.86 -11.05 -11.51
N PHE A 236 1.07 -10.60 -12.50
CA PHE A 236 -0.39 -10.63 -12.40
C PHE A 236 -0.92 -12.07 -12.34
N ARG A 237 -0.35 -13.00 -13.10
CA ARG A 237 -0.69 -14.43 -13.02
C ARG A 237 -0.45 -14.98 -11.61
N ARG A 238 0.65 -14.61 -10.95
CA ARG A 238 0.93 -15.00 -9.55
C ARG A 238 0.00 -14.34 -8.53
N MET A 239 -0.75 -13.32 -8.95
CA MET A 239 -1.78 -12.64 -8.16
C MET A 239 -3.20 -13.00 -8.61
N ALA A 240 -3.37 -14.16 -9.24
CA ALA A 240 -4.66 -14.71 -9.70
C ALA A 240 -5.34 -13.94 -10.85
N MET A 241 -4.61 -13.11 -11.59
CA MET A 241 -5.17 -12.38 -12.74
C MET A 241 -4.69 -12.99 -14.05
N ASN A 242 -5.63 -13.30 -14.94
CA ASN A 242 -5.35 -13.67 -16.32
C ASN A 242 -5.10 -12.43 -17.20
N ASP A 243 -4.83 -12.63 -18.50
CA ASP A 243 -4.50 -11.54 -19.42
C ASP A 243 -5.65 -10.51 -19.58
N GLU A 244 -6.91 -10.96 -19.63
CA GLU A 244 -8.08 -10.08 -19.74
C GLU A 244 -8.24 -9.22 -18.48
N GLU A 245 -8.18 -9.86 -17.30
CA GLU A 245 -8.25 -9.18 -16.00
C GLU A 245 -7.11 -8.18 -15.82
N THR A 246 -5.89 -8.55 -16.24
CA THR A 246 -4.70 -7.69 -16.17
C THR A 246 -4.88 -6.42 -16.99
N VAL A 247 -5.30 -6.56 -18.25
CA VAL A 247 -5.55 -5.40 -19.11
C VAL A 247 -6.66 -4.53 -18.55
N ALA A 248 -7.77 -5.13 -18.09
CA ALA A 248 -8.90 -4.40 -17.53
C ALA A 248 -8.52 -3.62 -16.26
N LEU A 249 -7.72 -4.21 -15.37
CA LEU A 249 -7.25 -3.56 -14.14
C LEU A 249 -6.28 -2.41 -14.44
N VAL A 250 -5.30 -2.61 -15.31
CA VAL A 250 -4.30 -1.59 -15.63
C VAL A 250 -4.93 -0.42 -16.39
N ALA A 251 -5.68 -0.68 -17.46
CA ALA A 251 -6.34 0.37 -18.23
C ALA A 251 -7.44 1.06 -17.41
N GLY A 252 -8.24 0.29 -16.67
CA GLY A 252 -9.31 0.83 -15.84
C GLY A 252 -8.79 1.69 -14.68
N GLY A 253 -7.72 1.25 -14.01
CA GLY A 253 -7.08 2.02 -12.93
C GLY A 253 -6.44 3.30 -13.44
N HIS A 254 -5.66 3.23 -14.53
CA HIS A 254 -4.98 4.38 -15.12
C HIS A 254 -5.92 5.35 -15.85
N THR A 255 -7.21 5.07 -15.94
CA THR A 255 -8.20 6.08 -16.38
C THR A 255 -8.27 7.27 -15.39
N PHE A 256 -7.90 7.04 -14.13
CA PHE A 256 -8.02 8.02 -13.05
C PHE A 256 -6.68 8.52 -12.53
N GLY A 257 -6.65 9.79 -12.12
CA GLY A 257 -5.53 10.41 -11.41
C GLY A 257 -4.29 10.65 -12.28
N LYS A 258 -3.15 10.76 -11.59
CA LYS A 258 -1.85 11.09 -12.18
C LYS A 258 -0.71 10.45 -11.36
N CYS A 259 0.47 10.36 -11.97
CA CYS A 259 1.71 10.17 -11.24
C CYS A 259 2.27 11.51 -10.73
N HIS A 260 3.24 11.44 -9.80
CA HIS A 260 3.91 12.61 -9.22
C HIS A 260 5.43 12.46 -9.22
N GLY A 261 6.09 13.40 -9.88
CA GLY A 261 7.52 13.49 -10.13
C GLY A 261 7.94 14.95 -10.39
N ALA A 262 7.33 15.89 -9.65
CA ALA A 262 7.50 17.34 -9.86
C ALA A 262 8.95 17.84 -9.68
N GLY A 263 9.79 17.05 -8.99
CA GLY A 263 11.18 17.40 -8.73
C GLY A 263 12.05 16.18 -8.41
N PRO A 264 13.36 16.41 -8.16
CA PRO A 264 14.30 15.34 -7.90
C PRO A 264 13.97 14.54 -6.64
N ALA A 265 14.08 13.21 -6.71
CA ALA A 265 13.84 12.31 -5.59
C ALA A 265 14.76 12.58 -4.37
N SER A 266 15.90 13.25 -4.57
CA SER A 266 16.81 13.66 -3.49
C SER A 266 16.18 14.64 -2.47
N HIS A 267 15.04 15.23 -2.80
CA HIS A 267 14.28 16.09 -1.88
C HIS A 267 13.35 15.31 -0.94
N VAL A 268 13.11 14.03 -1.20
CA VAL A 268 12.18 13.19 -0.44
C VAL A 268 12.88 12.63 0.79
N GLY A 269 12.35 12.94 1.97
CA GLY A 269 12.84 12.43 3.25
C GLY A 269 12.54 10.95 3.49
N PRO A 270 12.89 10.43 4.68
CA PRO A 270 12.74 9.02 5.03
C PRO A 270 11.28 8.55 5.00
N GLU A 271 11.08 7.28 4.68
CA GLU A 271 9.83 6.53 4.76
C GLU A 271 9.26 6.48 6.21
N PRO A 272 7.97 6.19 6.41
CA PRO A 272 7.30 6.33 7.72
C PRO A 272 7.99 5.65 8.91
N GLU A 273 8.52 4.44 8.76
CA GLU A 273 9.21 3.73 9.86
C GLU A 273 10.57 4.34 10.21
N ALA A 274 11.17 5.12 9.31
CA ALA A 274 12.44 5.84 9.53
C ALA A 274 12.25 7.35 9.76
N ALA A 275 11.01 7.84 9.72
CA ALA A 275 10.69 9.25 9.88
C ALA A 275 10.80 9.70 11.34
N PRO A 276 11.18 10.96 11.59
CA PRO A 276 11.31 11.48 12.95
C PRO A 276 9.93 11.65 13.61
N ILE A 277 9.89 11.59 14.94
CA ILE A 277 8.65 11.49 15.73
C ILE A 277 7.64 12.62 15.47
N GLU A 278 8.11 13.81 15.14
CA GLU A 278 7.26 14.97 14.81
C GLU A 278 6.47 14.80 13.51
N GLN A 279 6.82 13.83 12.65
CA GLN A 279 5.99 13.46 11.48
C GLN A 279 4.76 12.65 11.87
N GLN A 280 4.66 12.17 13.13
CA GLN A 280 3.48 11.50 13.67
C GLN A 280 3.00 10.34 12.77
N GLY A 281 3.93 9.47 12.35
CA GLY A 281 3.66 8.30 11.52
C GLY A 281 3.43 8.58 10.03
N LEU A 282 3.69 9.81 9.56
CA LEU A 282 3.85 10.10 8.14
C LEU A 282 5.33 10.04 7.76
N GLY A 283 5.61 9.79 6.48
CA GLY A 283 6.97 9.74 5.93
C GLY A 283 7.10 10.55 4.66
N TRP A 284 8.20 10.36 3.93
CA TRP A 284 8.46 10.95 2.62
C TRP A 284 8.22 12.46 2.55
N LYS A 285 8.53 13.18 3.64
CA LYS A 285 8.39 14.64 3.66
C LYS A 285 9.32 15.22 2.61
N SER A 286 8.74 15.89 1.61
CA SER A 286 9.51 16.54 0.56
C SER A 286 9.97 17.93 0.99
N SER A 287 11.21 18.26 0.65
CA SER A 287 11.77 19.62 0.77
C SER A 287 11.69 20.42 -0.54
N PHE A 288 11.17 19.83 -1.61
CA PHE A 288 11.01 20.48 -2.91
C PHE A 288 9.79 21.40 -2.89
N GLY A 289 9.99 22.70 -3.14
CA GLY A 289 8.91 23.69 -3.11
C GLY A 289 8.10 23.64 -1.81
N THR A 290 6.79 23.47 -1.94
CA THR A 290 5.85 23.27 -0.82
C THR A 290 5.79 21.83 -0.31
N GLY A 291 6.34 20.87 -1.06
CA GLY A 291 6.38 19.44 -0.76
C GLY A 291 5.05 18.69 -0.94
N LYS A 292 4.05 19.33 -1.55
CA LYS A 292 2.67 18.83 -1.74
C LYS A 292 2.00 19.56 -2.92
N GLY A 293 0.81 19.12 -3.34
CA GLY A 293 0.12 19.71 -4.49
C GLY A 293 0.98 19.65 -5.75
N ASP A 294 1.18 20.78 -6.42
CA ASP A 294 1.98 20.86 -7.65
C ASP A 294 3.45 20.43 -7.46
N ASP A 295 3.98 20.47 -6.23
CA ASP A 295 5.36 20.09 -5.89
C ASP A 295 5.48 18.63 -5.40
N THR A 296 4.44 17.81 -5.59
CA THR A 296 4.42 16.44 -5.08
C THR A 296 5.42 15.56 -5.81
N ILE A 297 6.16 14.75 -5.04
CA ILE A 297 7.05 13.70 -5.56
C ILE A 297 6.61 12.37 -4.94
N SER A 298 6.30 11.40 -5.80
CA SER A 298 5.92 10.04 -5.45
C SER A 298 6.84 9.06 -6.19
N SER A 299 6.45 8.58 -7.38
CA SER A 299 7.22 7.60 -8.16
C SER A 299 8.37 8.24 -8.95
N GLY A 300 8.37 9.56 -9.12
CA GLY A 300 9.29 10.25 -10.02
C GLY A 300 8.77 10.36 -11.46
N LEU A 301 7.71 9.63 -11.81
CA LEU A 301 6.97 9.82 -13.07
C LEU A 301 5.91 10.92 -12.89
N GLU A 302 5.62 11.68 -13.94
CA GLU A 302 4.77 12.88 -13.85
C GLU A 302 3.66 12.88 -14.90
N GLY A 303 2.44 13.26 -14.48
CA GLY A 303 1.32 13.50 -15.39
C GLY A 303 0.20 12.46 -15.29
N ALA A 304 -0.92 12.79 -15.92
CA ALA A 304 -2.10 11.93 -16.04
C ALA A 304 -2.05 11.14 -17.36
N TRP A 305 -2.71 9.98 -17.38
CA TRP A 305 -2.89 9.20 -18.61
C TRP A 305 -4.02 9.73 -19.49
N THR A 306 -5.05 10.34 -18.90
CA THR A 306 -6.26 10.82 -19.60
C THR A 306 -6.43 12.34 -19.49
N PRO A 307 -7.16 12.99 -20.41
CA PRO A 307 -7.51 14.41 -20.30
C PRO A 307 -8.52 14.71 -19.18
N ASN A 308 -9.27 13.71 -18.71
CA ASN A 308 -10.26 13.84 -17.63
C ASN A 308 -9.95 12.92 -16.43
N PRO A 309 -8.91 13.20 -15.62
CA PRO A 309 -8.40 12.26 -14.61
C PRO A 309 -9.37 11.95 -13.45
N ILE A 310 -10.49 12.66 -13.38
CA ILE A 310 -11.52 12.49 -12.34
C ILE A 310 -12.84 11.97 -12.92
N ARG A 311 -12.79 11.35 -14.10
CA ARG A 311 -13.95 10.83 -14.81
C ARG A 311 -13.63 9.52 -15.51
N TRP A 312 -14.53 8.56 -15.43
CA TRP A 312 -14.50 7.38 -16.27
C TRP A 312 -14.85 7.75 -17.72
N ASP A 313 -13.92 7.49 -18.62
CA ASP A 313 -14.09 7.54 -20.07
C ASP A 313 -13.16 6.48 -20.73
N MET A 314 -12.98 6.57 -22.05
CA MET A 314 -12.17 5.62 -22.82
C MET A 314 -10.83 6.24 -23.28
N GLY A 315 -10.38 7.34 -22.66
CA GLY A 315 -9.22 8.13 -23.08
C GLY A 315 -9.55 9.27 -24.03
#